data_AF-A0A8E7R5A5-F1
#
_entry.id   AF-A0A8E7R5A5-F1
#
_cell.length_a   1.000
_cell.length_b   1.000
_cell.length_c   1.000
_cell.angle_alpha   90.00
_cell.angle_beta   90.00
_cell.angle_gamma   90.00
#
_symmetry.space_group_name_H-M   'P 1'
#
loop_
_entity.id
_entity.type
_entity.pdbx_description
1 polymer ?
#
loop_
_entity_poly.entity_id
_entity_poly.type
_entity_poly.pdbx_seq_one_letter_code
_entity_poly.pdbx_strand_id
1 'polypeptide(L)'
;MFCVIYRSSKRDQTYLYVEKKDDFSRVPEALMKGFGQPQLAMMLPLDGRKKLVNAELEKVKQALSEQGYYLQLPPPPEDLLKQHLSSVG
;
A
#
# COMPACT_ATOMS: atom_id res chain seq x y z
N MET A 1 17.44 -2.02 -4.26
CA MET A 1 16.68 -0.83 -3.78
C MET A 1 16.11 -1.08 -2.39
N PHE A 2 16.10 -0.08 -1.49
CA PHE A 2 15.44 -0.17 -0.18
C PHE A 2 14.03 0.44 -0.24
N CYS A 3 13.12 -0.11 0.57
CA CYS A 3 11.78 0.44 0.73
C CYS A 3 11.44 0.55 2.21
N VAL A 4 10.85 1.69 2.55
CA VAL A 4 10.33 1.97 3.88
C VAL A 4 8.82 1.87 3.82
N ILE A 5 8.25 1.09 4.73
CA ILE A 5 6.81 0.88 4.83
C ILE A 5 6.31 1.62 6.06
N TYR A 6 5.33 2.48 5.83
CA TYR A 6 4.58 3.16 6.86
C TYR A 6 3.16 2.60 6.90
N ARG A 7 2.59 2.46 8.09
CA ARG A 7 1.16 2.16 8.30
C ARG A 7 0.42 3.44 8.66
N SER A 8 -0.84 3.51 8.26
CA SER A 8 -1.71 4.60 8.69
C SER A 8 -2.09 4.43 10.15
N SER A 9 -2.09 5.52 10.93
CA SER A 9 -2.69 5.53 12.27
C SER A 9 -4.22 5.67 12.24
N LYS A 10 -4.79 6.12 11.11
CA LYS A 10 -6.24 6.36 10.98
C LYS A 10 -6.97 5.24 10.27
N ARG A 11 -6.30 4.54 9.36
CA ARG A 11 -6.89 3.50 8.52
C ARG A 11 -6.21 2.16 8.79
N ASP A 12 -7.01 1.19 9.16
CA ASP A 12 -6.52 -0.17 9.32
C ASP A 12 -6.15 -0.78 7.96
N GLN A 13 -5.17 -1.69 7.96
CA GLN A 13 -4.65 -2.37 6.76
C GLN A 13 -4.20 -1.45 5.60
N THR A 14 -3.90 -0.18 5.89
CA THR A 14 -3.46 0.79 4.89
C THR A 14 -1.97 1.08 5.05
N TYR A 15 -1.20 0.87 3.99
CA TYR A 15 0.25 0.95 4.01
C TYR A 15 0.78 1.87 2.90
N LEU A 16 1.77 2.69 3.25
CA LEU A 16 2.45 3.60 2.34
C LEU A 16 3.91 3.17 2.20
N TYR A 17 4.32 2.99 0.97
CA TYR A 17 5.66 2.55 0.59
C TYR A 17 6.40 3.74 -0.01
N VAL A 18 7.62 3.99 0.46
CA VAL A 18 8.49 5.06 -0.03
C VAL A 18 9.92 4.56 -0.18
N GLU A 19 10.66 5.17 -1.10
CA GLU A 19 12.06 4.84 -1.38
C GLU A 19 13.03 5.30 -0.27
N LYS A 20 12.64 6.35 0.46
CA LYS A 20 13.44 6.98 1.52
C LYS A 20 12.63 7.15 2.79
N LYS A 21 13.30 6.93 3.93
CA LYS A 21 12.72 7.15 5.25
C LYS A 21 12.39 8.64 5.42
N ASP A 22 11.17 8.91 5.87
CA ASP A 22 10.62 10.25 6.16
C ASP A 22 10.50 11.17 4.93
N ASP A 23 10.66 10.64 3.72
CA ASP A 23 10.45 11.41 2.49
C ASP A 23 9.04 11.17 1.94
N PHE A 24 8.12 12.06 2.30
CA PHE A 24 6.74 12.09 1.80
C PHE A 24 6.51 13.22 0.81
N SER A 25 7.59 13.86 0.34
CA SER A 25 7.56 15.03 -0.55
C SER A 25 6.82 14.76 -1.86
N ARG A 26 6.83 13.51 -2.33
CA ARG A 26 6.14 13.06 -3.54
C ARG A 26 4.70 12.59 -3.29
N VAL A 27 4.29 12.45 -2.02
CA VAL A 27 2.96 11.97 -1.66
C VAL A 27 1.99 13.16 -1.69
N PRO A 28 0.88 13.08 -2.44
CA PRO A 28 -0.07 14.18 -2.51
C PRO A 28 -0.71 14.45 -1.14
N GLU A 29 -0.88 15.72 -0.82
CA GLU A 29 -1.37 16.16 0.49
C GLU A 29 -2.76 15.60 0.82
N ALA A 30 -3.62 15.42 -0.20
CA ALA A 30 -4.93 14.78 -0.05
C ALA A 30 -4.83 13.34 0.46
N LEU A 31 -3.83 12.60 -0.02
CA LEU A 31 -3.56 11.23 0.40
C LEU A 31 -2.99 11.20 1.81
N MET A 32 -2.01 12.07 2.11
CA MET A 32 -1.48 12.23 3.48
C MET A 32 -2.54 12.63 4.49
N LYS A 33 -3.49 13.51 4.13
CA LYS A 33 -4.63 13.89 4.98
C LYS A 33 -5.50 12.68 5.35
N GLY A 34 -5.80 11.82 4.38
CA GLY A 34 -6.54 10.57 4.60
C GLY A 34 -5.74 9.51 5.36
N PHE A 35 -4.44 9.42 5.08
CA PHE A 35 -3.50 8.50 5.74
C PHE A 35 -3.23 8.90 7.19
N GLY A 36 -3.34 10.18 7.53
CA GLY A 36 -3.00 10.68 8.86
C GLY A 36 -1.51 10.61 9.12
N GLN A 37 -1.13 10.36 10.38
CA GLN A 37 0.27 10.31 10.77
C GLN A 37 0.89 8.98 10.33
N PRO A 38 1.90 8.97 9.44
CA PRO A 38 2.53 7.74 9.01
C PRO A 38 3.40 7.16 10.14
N GLN A 39 3.12 5.93 10.54
CA GLN A 39 3.92 5.20 11.54
C GLN A 39 4.82 4.20 10.84
N LEU A 40 6.11 4.24 11.14
CA LEU A 40 7.07 3.29 10.58
C LEU A 40 6.65 1.87 10.95
N ALA A 41 6.25 1.09 9.95
CA ALA A 41 5.87 -0.29 10.14
C ALA A 41 7.11 -1.19 10.05
N MET A 42 7.83 -1.10 8.93
CA MET A 42 9.04 -1.89 8.71
C MET A 42 9.90 -1.30 7.58
N MET A 43 11.22 -1.56 7.62
CA MET A 43 12.14 -1.29 6.52
C MET A 43 12.69 -2.59 5.98
N LEU A 44 12.76 -2.72 4.66
CA LEU A 44 13.26 -3.92 4.02
C LEU A 44 13.91 -3.63 2.66
N PRO A 45 14.96 -4.39 2.30
CA PRO A 45 15.48 -4.39 0.94
C PRO A 45 14.46 -5.05 -0.01
N LEU A 46 14.12 -4.35 -1.10
CA LEU A 46 13.37 -4.93 -2.24
C LEU A 46 14.27 -5.85 -3.07
N ASP A 47 15.58 -5.73 -2.90
CA ASP A 47 16.60 -6.61 -3.46
C ASP A 47 16.50 -7.99 -2.79
N GLY A 48 16.05 -9.00 -3.54
CA GLY A 48 15.94 -10.39 -3.07
C GLY A 48 14.55 -10.82 -2.57
N ARG A 49 13.59 -9.90 -2.39
CA ARG A 49 12.20 -10.29 -2.05
C ARG A 49 11.38 -10.51 -3.31
N LYS A 50 10.65 -11.63 -3.35
CA LYS A 50 9.76 -11.98 -4.47
C LYS A 50 8.31 -11.52 -4.27
N LYS A 51 7.83 -11.40 -3.02
CA LYS A 51 6.46 -10.99 -2.71
C LYS A 51 6.38 -10.17 -1.42
N LEU A 52 5.43 -9.24 -1.38
CA LEU A 52 4.95 -8.63 -0.14
C LEU A 52 3.58 -9.27 0.17
N VAL A 53 3.27 -9.45 1.45
CA VAL A 53 1.99 -10.08 1.86
C VAL A 53 0.81 -9.18 1.50
N ASN A 54 1.00 -7.87 1.60
CA ASN A 54 -0.06 -6.90 1.48
C ASN A 54 -0.09 -6.20 0.09
N ALA A 55 0.95 -6.34 -0.73
CA ALA A 55 1.06 -5.63 -2.01
C ALA A 55 1.87 -6.43 -3.06
N GLU A 56 1.72 -6.08 -4.33
CA GLU A 56 2.49 -6.67 -5.41
C GLU A 56 3.83 -5.97 -5.58
N LEU A 57 4.94 -6.71 -5.44
CA LEU A 57 6.29 -6.14 -5.45
C LEU A 57 6.59 -5.38 -6.75
N GLU A 58 6.16 -5.89 -7.89
CA GLU A 58 6.39 -5.25 -9.20
C GLU A 58 5.66 -3.91 -9.29
N LYS A 59 4.38 -3.87 -8.89
CA LYS A 59 3.63 -2.61 -8.81
C LYS A 59 4.27 -1.61 -7.85
N VAL A 60 4.73 -2.07 -6.69
CA VAL A 60 5.43 -1.23 -5.72
C VAL A 60 6.71 -0.65 -6.34
N LYS A 61 7.54 -1.48 -6.96
CA LYS A 61 8.78 -1.03 -7.63
C LYS A 61 8.48 -0.01 -8.73
N GLN A 62 7.51 -0.29 -9.58
CA GLN A 62 7.13 0.59 -10.67
C GLN A 62 6.60 1.93 -10.15
N ALA A 63 5.67 1.91 -9.20
CA ALA A 63 5.13 3.13 -8.61
C ALA A 63 6.18 3.94 -7.83
N LEU A 64 7.09 3.29 -7.12
CA LEU A 64 8.22 3.97 -6.49
C LEU A 64 9.13 4.62 -7.55
N SER A 65 9.36 3.96 -8.68
CA SER A 65 10.21 4.52 -9.73
C SER A 65 9.55 5.67 -10.51
N GLU A 66 8.24 5.56 -10.79
CA GLU A 66 7.49 6.57 -11.56
C GLU A 66 6.96 7.71 -10.68
N GLN A 67 6.30 7.37 -9.56
CA GLN A 67 5.61 8.32 -8.69
C GLN A 67 6.42 8.66 -7.43
N GLY A 68 7.35 7.79 -7.01
CA GLY A 68 8.10 7.94 -5.75
C GLY A 68 7.40 7.45 -4.49
N TYR A 69 6.17 6.96 -4.62
CA TYR A 69 5.42 6.37 -3.52
C TYR A 69 4.47 5.30 -4.05
N TYR A 70 4.06 4.37 -3.18
CA TYR A 70 2.99 3.43 -3.47
C TYR A 70 2.05 3.34 -2.27
N LEU A 71 0.77 3.58 -2.50
CA LEU A 71 -0.27 3.42 -1.48
C LEU A 71 -0.98 2.10 -1.69
N GLN A 72 -0.98 1.28 -0.64
CA GLN A 72 -1.76 0.07 -0.57
C GLN A 72 -3.00 0.33 0.29
N LEU A 73 -4.17 0.17 -0.33
CA LEU A 73 -5.47 0.20 0.33
C LEU A 73 -5.92 -1.24 0.65
N PRO A 74 -6.76 -1.44 1.67
CA PRO A 74 -7.39 -2.73 1.90
C PRO A 74 -8.22 -3.14 0.66
N PRO A 75 -8.19 -4.42 0.25
CA PRO A 75 -9.08 -4.88 -0.80
C PRO A 75 -10.53 -4.64 -0.34
N PRO A 76 -11.44 -4.23 -1.25
CA PRO A 76 -12.84 -4.15 -0.91
C PRO A 76 -13.29 -5.54 -0.43
N PRO A 77 -14.14 -5.62 0.62
CA PRO A 77 -14.68 -6.89 1.07
C PRO A 77 -15.38 -7.56 -0.13
N GLU A 78 -15.11 -8.86 -0.33
CA GLU A 78 -15.85 -9.62 -1.34
C GLU A 78 -17.34 -9.57 -0.97
N ASP A 79 -18.13 -8.97 -1.87
CA ASP A 79 -19.58 -8.90 -1.75
C ASP A 79 -20.15 -10.28 -2.11
N LEU A 80 -20.06 -11.22 -1.14
CA LEU A 80 -20.48 -12.63 -1.27
C LEU A 80 -21.96 -12.78 -1.67
N LEU A 81 -22.75 -11.72 -1.58
CA LEU A 81 -24.17 -11.69 -1.97
C LEU A 81 -24.39 -11.86 -3.48
N LYS A 82 -23.43 -11.49 -4.34
CA LYS A 82 -23.61 -11.63 -5.81
C LYS A 82 -23.41 -13.05 -6.32
N GLN A 83 -22.79 -13.96 -5.57
CA GLN A 83 -22.55 -15.34 -6.02
C GLN A 83 -23.74 -16.28 -5.81
N HIS A 84 -24.72 -15.95 -4.96
CA HIS A 84 -25.87 -16.82 -4.70
C HIS A 84 -27.06 -16.62 -5.64
N LEU A 85 -27.22 -15.44 -6.26
CA LEU A 85 -28.36 -15.15 -7.16
C LEU A 85 -28.25 -15.84 -8.53
N SER A 86 -27.06 -16.26 -8.96
CA SER A 86 -26.86 -16.92 -10.26
C SER A 86 -27.05 -18.44 -10.22
N SER A 87 -27.27 -19.04 -9.04
CA SER A 87 -27.51 -20.49 -8.90
C SER A 87 -28.97 -20.84 -8.64
N VAL A 88 -29.85 -19.84 -8.53
CA VAL A 88 -31.30 -20.02 -8.34
C VAL A 88 -32.01 -19.16 -9.41
N GLY A 89 -31.90 -19.60 -10.66
CA GLY A 89 -32.62 -19.05 -11.81
C GLY A 89 -32.95 -20.17 -12.78
#